data_AF-A0A7C3YB47-F1
#
_entry.id   AF-A0A7C3YB47-F1
#
_cell.length_a   1.000
_cell.length_b   1.000
_cell.length_c   1.000
_cell.angle_alpha   90.00
_cell.angle_beta   90.00
_cell.angle_gamma   90.00
#
_symmetry.space_group_name_H-M   'P 1'
#
loop_
_entity.id
_entity.type
_entity.pdbx_description
1 polymer ?
#
loop_
_entity_poly.entity_id
_entity_poly.type
_entity_poly.pdbx_seq_one_letter_code
_entity_poly.pdbx_strand_id
1 'polypeptide(L)'
;MRGFEVVFQRSFARLVKARRTVRSPFLNKRVLKRDLKFILEAARWAPSGHNAQPWRFVIIEDRGVKRKIGESTKRVYEELLSDEEKLKATFGSYGKWFHQDPSRMDGIYTEKPTIYSKGGFTTSDLEDLKIRAEEYCRLVSEAPA
;
A
#
# COMPACT_ATOMS: atom_id res chain seq x y z
N MET A 1 -9.61 30.14 20.97
CA MET A 1 -8.52 29.25 20.51
C MET A 1 -8.80 27.76 20.74
N ARG A 2 -9.22 27.31 21.94
CA ARG A 2 -9.53 25.87 22.22
C ARG A 2 -10.51 25.19 21.24
N GLY A 3 -11.52 25.90 20.72
CA GLY A 3 -12.47 25.33 19.76
C GLY A 3 -11.88 24.98 18.39
N PHE A 4 -10.94 25.79 17.89
CA PHE A 4 -10.26 25.54 16.61
C PHE A 4 -9.37 24.29 16.68
N GLU A 5 -8.64 24.15 17.78
CA GLU A 5 -7.74 23.02 18.02
C GLU A 5 -8.47 21.68 18.08
N VAL A 6 -9.62 21.63 18.76
CA VAL A 6 -10.45 20.41 18.86
C VAL A 6 -11.07 20.03 17.50
N VAL A 7 -11.53 21.02 16.71
CA VAL A 7 -12.10 20.77 15.38
C VAL A 7 -11.02 20.28 14.41
N PHE A 8 -9.82 20.87 14.45
CA PHE A 8 -8.70 20.46 13.62
C PHE A 8 -8.26 19.03 13.96
N GLN A 9 -8.03 18.71 15.24
CA GLN A 9 -7.61 17.37 15.68
C GLN A 9 -8.59 16.28 15.24
N ARG A 10 -9.90 16.51 15.40
CA ARG A 10 -10.94 15.57 14.97
C ARG A 10 -10.96 15.39 13.45
N SER A 11 -10.81 16.48 12.70
CA SER A 11 -10.82 16.45 11.23
C SER A 11 -9.60 15.70 10.68
N PHE A 12 -8.43 15.96 11.25
CA PHE A 12 -7.19 15.26 10.88
C PHE A 12 -7.27 13.76 11.20
N ALA A 13 -7.72 13.38 12.40
CA ALA A 13 -7.87 11.99 12.78
C ALA A 13 -8.85 11.25 11.85
N ARG A 14 -9.96 11.89 11.45
CA ARG A 14 -10.90 11.33 10.47
C ARG A 14 -10.26 11.15 9.10
N LEU A 15 -9.51 12.14 8.61
CA LEU A 15 -8.79 12.07 7.33
C LEU A 15 -7.84 10.87 7.30
N VAL A 16 -7.00 10.72 8.33
CA VAL A 16 -6.04 9.62 8.44
C VAL A 16 -6.75 8.27 8.46
N LYS A 17 -7.82 8.13 9.25
CA LYS A 17 -8.61 6.89 9.35
C LYS A 17 -9.46 6.59 8.12
N ALA A 18 -9.77 7.58 7.29
CA ALA A 18 -10.56 7.40 6.07
C ALA A 18 -9.73 6.81 4.92
N ARG A 19 -8.40 6.94 4.95
CA ARG A 19 -7.51 6.38 3.92
C ARG A 19 -7.71 4.86 3.81
N ARG A 20 -7.78 4.37 2.57
CA ARG A 20 -7.82 2.95 2.24
C ARG A 20 -6.72 2.61 1.25
N THR A 21 -6.25 1.37 1.30
CA THR A 21 -5.44 0.80 0.21
C THR A 21 -6.42 0.23 -0.81
N VAL A 22 -6.71 1.01 -1.84
CA VAL A 22 -7.63 0.64 -2.94
C VAL A 22 -6.81 -0.03 -4.05
N ARG A 23 -7.26 -1.19 -4.53
CA ARG A 23 -6.52 -2.01 -5.51
C ARG A 23 -7.20 -2.10 -6.87
N SER A 24 -8.53 -2.19 -6.91
CA SER A 24 -9.35 -2.24 -8.13
C SER A 24 -10.84 -2.17 -7.75
N PRO A 25 -11.74 -1.78 -8.68
CA PRO A 25 -11.47 -1.03 -9.90
C PRO A 25 -11.31 0.47 -9.63
N PHE A 26 -10.50 1.14 -10.45
CA PHE A 26 -10.46 2.60 -10.49
C PHE A 26 -11.41 3.10 -11.57
N LEU A 27 -11.96 4.30 -11.38
CA LEU A 27 -12.72 4.97 -12.42
C LEU A 27 -11.82 5.19 -13.66
N ASN A 28 -12.37 4.99 -14.85
CA ASN A 28 -11.72 5.36 -16.12
C ASN A 28 -11.73 6.89 -16.32
N LYS A 29 -11.18 7.62 -15.35
CA LYS A 29 -11.14 9.07 -15.28
C LYS A 29 -9.71 9.50 -14.98
N ARG A 30 -9.18 10.42 -15.79
CA ARG A 30 -7.89 11.04 -15.50
C ARG A 30 -7.99 11.89 -14.24
N VAL A 31 -6.95 11.81 -13.39
CA VAL A 31 -6.78 12.73 -12.28
C VAL A 31 -6.42 14.10 -12.85
N LEU A 32 -7.06 15.17 -12.36
CA LEU A 32 -6.79 16.51 -12.86
C LEU A 32 -5.38 16.94 -12.48
N LYS A 33 -4.70 17.67 -13.36
CA LYS A 33 -3.35 18.21 -13.10
C LYS A 33 -3.29 19.05 -11.82
N ARG A 34 -4.36 19.80 -11.51
CA ARG A 34 -4.46 20.59 -10.27
C ARG A 34 -4.45 19.70 -9.02
N ASP A 35 -5.14 18.56 -9.07
CA ASP A 35 -5.24 17.64 -7.95
C ASP A 35 -3.90 16.92 -7.75
N LEU A 36 -3.24 16.53 -8.84
CA LEU A 36 -1.88 15.98 -8.80
C LEU A 36 -0.89 16.96 -8.15
N LYS A 37 -0.90 18.24 -8.57
CA LYS A 37 -0.04 19.27 -7.98
C LYS A 37 -0.29 19.43 -6.49
N PHE A 38 -1.56 19.48 -6.08
CA PHE A 38 -1.94 19.56 -4.68
C PHE A 38 -1.41 18.38 -3.86
N ILE A 39 -1.56 17.15 -4.37
CA ILE A 39 -1.07 15.93 -3.69
C ILE A 39 0.45 15.95 -3.55
N LEU A 40 1.17 16.32 -4.61
CA LEU A 40 2.64 16.39 -4.59
C LEU A 40 3.16 17.48 -3.66
N GLU A 41 2.48 18.64 -3.64
CA GLU A 41 2.78 19.71 -2.70
C GLU A 41 2.53 19.27 -1.26
N ALA A 42 1.45 18.56 -0.97
CA ALA A 42 1.24 18.00 0.37
C ALA A 42 2.32 16.97 0.74
N ALA A 43 2.73 16.12 -0.20
CA ALA A 43 3.71 15.05 0.05
C ALA A 43 5.11 15.58 0.39
N ARG A 44 5.56 16.68 -0.25
CA ARG A 44 6.90 17.26 0.01
C ARG A 44 7.05 17.88 1.39
N TRP A 45 5.95 18.11 2.12
CA TRP A 45 5.99 18.61 3.51
C TRP A 45 6.31 17.52 4.53
N ALA A 46 6.51 16.27 4.09
CA ALA A 46 7.09 15.24 4.95
C ALA A 46 8.47 15.70 5.46
N PRO A 47 8.85 15.40 6.72
CA PRO A 47 10.16 15.74 7.24
C PRO A 47 11.26 14.88 6.58
N SER A 48 12.47 15.42 6.50
CA SER A 48 13.67 14.69 6.10
C SER A 48 14.89 15.21 6.86
N GLY A 49 15.90 14.36 7.04
CA GLY A 49 17.15 14.75 7.70
C GLY A 49 17.75 15.99 7.01
N HIS A 50 18.07 17.02 7.81
CA HIS A 50 18.56 18.31 7.32
C HIS A 50 17.67 18.97 6.25
N ASN A 51 16.38 18.62 6.19
CA ASN A 51 15.43 19.05 5.15
C ASN A 51 15.92 18.76 3.72
N ALA A 52 16.63 17.65 3.51
CA ALA A 52 17.23 17.31 2.21
C ALA A 52 16.19 17.02 1.11
N GLN A 53 14.94 16.69 1.47
CA GLN A 53 13.83 16.39 0.55
C GLN A 53 14.26 15.47 -0.61
N PRO A 54 14.87 14.30 -0.35
CA PRO A 54 15.56 13.51 -1.38
C PRO A 54 14.61 12.82 -2.36
N TRP A 55 13.30 12.85 -2.10
CA TRP A 55 12.29 12.21 -2.94
C TRP A 55 12.24 12.80 -4.35
N ARG A 56 11.92 11.93 -5.30
CA ARG A 56 11.54 12.28 -6.67
C ARG A 56 10.19 11.64 -6.95
N PHE A 57 9.27 12.44 -7.48
CA PHE A 57 7.95 11.96 -7.87
C PHE A 57 7.90 11.85 -9.39
N VAL A 58 7.67 10.63 -9.89
CA VAL A 58 7.53 10.36 -11.32
C VAL A 58 6.06 10.09 -11.62
N ILE A 59 5.44 10.96 -12.40
CA ILE A 59 4.05 10.79 -12.85
C ILE A 59 4.07 9.99 -14.14
N ILE A 60 3.55 8.76 -14.08
CA ILE A 60 3.40 7.91 -15.26
C ILE A 60 1.96 8.09 -15.77
N GLU A 61 1.80 8.74 -16.91
CA GLU A 61 0.50 8.87 -17.59
C GLU A 61 0.35 7.88 -18.75
N ASP A 62 1.46 7.52 -19.39
CA ASP A 62 1.51 6.63 -20.55
C ASP A 62 0.97 5.23 -20.20
N ARG A 63 0.01 4.75 -21.00
CA ARG A 63 -0.64 3.46 -20.77
C ARG A 63 0.29 2.30 -21.06
N GLY A 64 1.14 2.41 -22.09
CA GLY A 64 2.12 1.39 -22.43
C GLY A 64 3.14 1.17 -21.30
N VAL A 65 3.63 2.24 -20.67
CA VAL A 65 4.53 2.16 -19.52
C VAL A 65 3.82 1.53 -18.31
N LYS A 66 2.58 1.94 -18.00
CA LYS A 66 1.80 1.32 -16.92
C LYS A 66 1.59 -0.17 -17.15
N ARG A 67 1.29 -0.56 -18.39
CA ARG A 67 1.11 -1.95 -18.78
C ARG A 67 2.40 -2.74 -18.58
N LYS A 68 3.55 -2.24 -19.03
CA LYS A 68 4.86 -2.89 -18.80
C LYS A 68 5.17 -3.09 -17.31
N ILE A 69 4.84 -2.11 -16.47
CA ILE A 69 4.97 -2.23 -15.00
C ILE A 69 4.05 -3.35 -14.49
N GLY A 70 2.79 -3.34 -14.92
CA GLY A 70 1.82 -4.38 -14.57
C GLY A 70 2.26 -5.77 -14.99
N GLU A 71 2.74 -5.95 -16.21
CA GLU A 71 3.29 -7.21 -16.75
C GLU A 71 4.50 -7.68 -15.92
N SER A 72 5.37 -6.76 -15.48
CA SER A 72 6.50 -7.13 -14.63
C SER A 72 6.04 -7.69 -13.27
N THR A 73 5.05 -7.06 -12.64
CA THR A 73 4.48 -7.55 -11.38
C THR A 73 3.67 -8.83 -11.59
N LYS A 74 2.98 -8.97 -12.72
CA LYS A 74 2.24 -10.19 -13.08
C LYS A 74 3.17 -11.41 -13.11
N ARG A 75 4.34 -11.29 -13.75
CA ARG A 75 5.34 -12.39 -13.77
C ARG A 75 5.76 -12.85 -12.38
N VAL A 76 5.94 -11.91 -11.44
CA VAL A 76 6.25 -12.23 -10.04
C VAL A 76 5.09 -12.99 -9.40
N TYR A 77 3.85 -12.57 -9.63
CA TYR A 77 2.69 -13.29 -9.11
C TYR A 77 2.50 -14.67 -9.73
N GLU A 78 2.71 -14.83 -11.03
CA GLU A 78 2.67 -16.14 -11.71
C GLU A 78 3.70 -17.11 -11.09
N GLU A 79 4.91 -16.61 -10.83
CA GLU A 79 5.95 -17.39 -10.14
C GLU A 79 5.54 -17.76 -8.69
N LEU A 80 5.01 -16.79 -7.92
CA LEU A 80 4.54 -17.05 -6.56
C LEU A 80 3.33 -18.00 -6.51
N LEU A 81 2.44 -17.95 -7.49
CA LEU A 81 1.29 -18.85 -7.60
C LEU A 81 1.72 -20.28 -7.95
N SER A 82 2.85 -20.44 -8.63
CA SER A 82 3.42 -21.76 -8.95
C SER A 82 4.13 -22.45 -7.77
N ASP A 83 4.43 -21.70 -6.70
CA ASP A 83 5.17 -22.18 -5.53
C ASP A 83 4.57 -21.63 -4.24
N GLU A 84 3.72 -22.44 -3.59
CA GLU A 84 3.03 -22.05 -2.36
C GLU A 84 4.00 -21.79 -1.20
N GLU A 85 5.11 -22.53 -1.12
CA GLU A 85 6.11 -22.33 -0.07
C GLU A 85 6.82 -20.99 -0.26
N LYS A 86 7.11 -20.61 -1.51
CA LYS A 86 7.62 -19.28 -1.84
C LYS A 86 6.60 -18.18 -1.57
N LEU A 87 5.31 -18.41 -1.85
CA LEU A 87 4.23 -17.48 -1.50
C LEU A 87 4.17 -17.24 0.01
N LYS A 88 4.14 -18.32 0.80
CA LYS A 88 4.17 -18.28 2.27
C LYS A 88 5.41 -17.57 2.78
N ALA A 89 6.60 -17.89 2.26
CA ALA A 89 7.84 -17.27 2.69
C ALA A 89 7.85 -15.76 2.40
N THR A 90 7.43 -15.37 1.19
CA THR A 90 7.39 -13.97 0.74
C THR A 90 6.50 -13.14 1.64
N PHE A 91 5.24 -13.51 1.79
CA PHE A 91 4.30 -12.73 2.58
C PHE A 91 4.50 -12.94 4.09
N GLY A 92 5.00 -14.10 4.51
CA GLY A 92 5.16 -14.46 5.92
C GLY A 92 6.30 -13.69 6.56
N SER A 93 7.29 -13.33 5.74
CA SER A 93 8.40 -12.45 6.15
C SER A 93 7.94 -11.10 6.71
N TYR A 94 6.74 -10.62 6.37
CA TYR A 94 6.21 -9.37 6.92
C TYR A 94 5.86 -9.45 8.40
N GLY A 95 5.61 -10.64 8.94
CA GLY A 95 5.30 -10.83 10.36
C GLY A 95 6.39 -10.26 11.28
N LYS A 96 7.65 -10.26 10.82
CA LYS A 96 8.79 -9.75 11.59
C LYS A 96 8.66 -8.27 11.97
N TRP A 97 7.95 -7.48 11.17
CA TRP A 97 7.74 -6.04 11.41
C TRP A 97 6.63 -5.77 12.43
N PHE A 98 5.87 -6.79 12.80
CA PHE A 98 4.74 -6.69 13.73
C PHE A 98 4.98 -7.49 15.02
N HIS A 99 6.18 -8.05 15.21
CA HIS A 99 6.58 -8.58 16.51
C HIS A 99 6.77 -7.42 17.47
N GLN A 100 5.83 -7.24 18.38
CA GLN A 100 6.01 -6.34 19.51
C GLN A 100 7.02 -6.99 20.46
N ASP A 101 8.09 -6.28 20.78
CA ASP A 101 8.97 -6.61 21.90
C ASP A 101 8.64 -5.66 23.06
N PRO A 102 7.85 -6.12 24.05
CA PRO A 102 7.45 -5.29 25.19
C PRO A 102 8.65 -4.75 25.99
N SER A 103 9.80 -5.44 25.93
CA SER A 103 11.01 -5.03 26.63
C SER A 103 11.76 -3.90 25.92
N ARG A 104 11.58 -3.76 24.61
CA ARG A 104 12.26 -2.75 23.79
C ARG A 104 11.55 -1.42 23.71
N MET A 105 10.27 -1.35 24.09
CA MET A 105 9.42 -0.17 23.86
C MET A 105 9.65 0.41 22.45
N ASP A 106 9.61 -0.44 21.42
CA ASP A 106 9.91 -0.08 20.03
C ASP A 106 8.94 0.96 19.42
N GLY A 107 7.95 1.41 20.21
CA GLY A 107 7.08 2.52 19.91
C GLY A 107 5.93 2.19 18.96
N ILE A 108 5.80 0.94 18.51
CA ILE A 108 4.72 0.51 17.62
C ILE A 108 3.51 0.06 18.47
N TYR A 109 2.73 1.04 18.93
CA TYR A 109 1.46 0.81 19.59
C TYR A 109 0.37 0.43 18.57
N THR A 110 -0.03 -0.84 18.53
CA THR A 110 -1.09 -1.30 17.61
C THR A 110 -2.08 -2.22 18.31
N GLU A 111 -3.37 -1.85 18.29
CA GLU A 111 -4.45 -2.65 18.89
C GLU A 111 -4.94 -3.81 17.98
N LYS A 112 -4.73 -3.74 16.66
CA LYS A 112 -5.13 -4.79 15.68
C LYS A 112 -4.19 -4.84 14.47
N PRO A 113 -3.04 -5.55 14.55
CA PRO A 113 -1.94 -5.32 13.63
C PRO A 113 -1.97 -6.23 12.39
N THR A 114 -3.00 -6.12 11.55
CA THR A 114 -3.05 -6.82 10.24
C THR A 114 -3.09 -8.37 10.34
N ILE A 115 -3.21 -9.06 9.21
CA ILE A 115 -3.10 -10.54 9.18
C ILE A 115 -1.70 -11.01 9.59
N TYR A 116 -0.68 -10.17 9.42
CA TYR A 116 0.73 -10.54 9.65
C TYR A 116 1.11 -10.53 11.13
N SER A 117 0.33 -9.92 12.03
CA SER A 117 0.61 -9.99 13.47
C SER A 117 0.21 -11.29 14.12
N LYS A 118 -0.53 -12.15 13.43
CA LYS A 118 -1.03 -13.41 14.00
C LYS A 118 0.05 -14.49 14.12
N GLY A 119 1.30 -14.19 13.75
CA GLY A 119 2.42 -15.15 13.84
C GLY A 119 2.46 -16.19 12.72
N GLY A 120 1.69 -15.99 11.64
CA GLY A 120 1.65 -16.88 10.48
C GLY A 120 0.40 -16.70 9.63
N PHE A 121 0.28 -17.46 8.54
CA PHE A 121 -0.94 -17.52 7.73
C PHE A 121 -1.82 -18.69 8.14
N THR A 122 -3.12 -18.45 8.20
CA THR A 122 -4.09 -19.55 8.13
C THR A 122 -4.24 -20.03 6.69
N THR A 123 -4.80 -21.23 6.49
CA THR A 123 -5.16 -21.72 5.15
C THR A 123 -6.07 -20.73 4.40
N SER A 124 -7.00 -20.09 5.12
CA SER A 124 -7.88 -19.06 4.54
C SER A 124 -7.11 -17.82 4.10
N ASP A 125 -6.08 -17.40 4.85
CA ASP A 125 -5.28 -16.23 4.47
C ASP A 125 -4.44 -16.49 3.21
N LEU A 126 -3.98 -17.74 3.02
CA LEU A 126 -3.25 -18.14 1.81
C LEU A 126 -4.15 -18.20 0.60
N GLU A 127 -5.36 -18.76 0.74
CA GLU A 127 -6.34 -18.78 -0.32
C GLU A 127 -6.73 -17.36 -0.76
N ASP A 128 -6.97 -16.47 0.21
CA ASP A 128 -7.20 -15.04 -0.03
C ASP A 128 -6.06 -14.38 -0.81
N LEU A 129 -4.80 -14.74 -0.53
CA LEU A 129 -3.64 -14.22 -1.25
C LEU A 129 -3.58 -14.75 -2.68
N LYS A 130 -3.86 -16.03 -2.89
CA LYS A 130 -3.91 -16.66 -4.22
C LYS A 130 -4.99 -16.00 -5.07
N ILE A 131 -6.22 -15.88 -4.56
CA ILE A 131 -7.34 -15.22 -5.25
C ILE A 131 -6.96 -13.80 -5.68
N ARG A 132 -6.35 -13.02 -4.79
CA ARG A 132 -5.91 -11.64 -5.10
C ARG A 132 -4.80 -11.60 -6.15
N ALA A 133 -3.86 -12.54 -6.11
CA ALA A 133 -2.79 -12.65 -7.09
C ALA A 133 -3.34 -13.04 -8.47
N GLU A 134 -4.25 -14.01 -8.53
CA GLU A 134 -4.95 -14.40 -9.77
C GLU A 134 -5.78 -13.26 -10.35
N GLU A 135 -6.54 -12.55 -9.50
CA GLU A 135 -7.30 -11.37 -9.91
C GLU A 135 -6.38 -10.29 -10.50
N TYR A 136 -5.23 -10.03 -9.87
CA TYR A 136 -4.24 -9.10 -10.40
C TYR A 136 -3.72 -9.53 -11.78
N CYS A 137 -3.33 -10.80 -11.91
CA CYS A 137 -2.84 -11.36 -13.17
C CYS A 137 -3.87 -11.23 -14.30
N ARG A 138 -5.15 -11.49 -13.97
CA ARG A 138 -6.28 -11.33 -14.89
C ARG A 138 -6.45 -9.86 -15.31
N LEU A 139 -6.51 -8.93 -14.35
CA LEU A 139 -6.68 -7.50 -14.63
C LEU A 139 -5.57 -6.92 -15.50
N VAL A 140 -4.32 -7.34 -15.31
CA VAL A 140 -3.20 -6.92 -16.16
C VAL A 140 -3.35 -7.46 -17.58
N SER A 141 -3.81 -8.70 -17.73
CA SER A 141 -3.99 -9.34 -19.05
C SER A 141 -5.15 -8.75 -19.83
N GLU A 142 -6.21 -8.33 -19.14
CA GLU A 142 -7.40 -7.68 -19.72
C GLU A 142 -7.24 -6.16 -19.90
N ALA A 143 -6.15 -5.58 -19.39
CA ALA A 143 -5.95 -4.13 -19.44
C ALA A 143 -5.82 -3.65 -20.90
N PRO A 144 -6.55 -2.59 -21.30
CA PRO A 144 -6.44 -2.06 -22.65
C PRO A 144 -5.03 -1.54 -22.93
N ALA A 145 -4.60 -1.66 -24.18
CA ALA A 145 -3.34 -1.12 -24.67
C ALA A 145 -3.23 0.40 -24.48
#